data_AF-A0A7V6IPU3-F1
#
_entry.id   AF-A0A7V6IPU3-F1
#
_cell.length_a   1.000
_cell.length_b   1.000
_cell.length_c   1.000
_cell.angle_alpha   90.00
_cell.angle_beta   90.00
_cell.angle_gamma   90.00
#
_symmetry.space_group_name_H-M   'P 1'
#
loop_
_entity.id
_entity.type
_entity.pdbx_description
1 polymer ?
#
loop_
_entity_poly.entity_id
_entity_poly.type
_entity_poly.pdbx_seq_one_letter_code
_entity_poly.pdbx_strand_id
1 'polypeptide(L)'
;MPKTKKEEKQAIIPENKQFTARDAIQIGLHAALLFFLSGLVGSIGFVPVLYPAAPFVIAIVCGPVFFLFLNKVRHFGMITAVGTLQGAFLAITGHGIYSLLAAFILGLIADILCRMGNYRSFKHSLFGYAFYAVIMATSYFPMIFSADTFYANIANS
;
A
#
# COMPACT_ATOMS: atom_id res chain seq x y z
N MET A 1 6.38 -25.63 44.25
CA MET A 1 5.31 -24.63 44.00
C MET A 1 5.12 -24.50 42.50
N PRO A 2 4.01 -24.99 41.94
CA PRO A 2 3.72 -25.06 40.50
C PRO A 2 2.89 -23.86 40.02
N LYS A 3 3.10 -23.43 38.77
CA LYS A 3 2.07 -22.91 37.85
C LYS A 3 2.45 -23.38 36.42
N THR A 4 1.94 -24.53 35.97
CA THR A 4 0.83 -24.70 35.01
C THR A 4 1.02 -23.96 33.67
N LYS A 5 1.36 -24.64 32.56
CA LYS A 5 0.51 -25.47 31.66
C LYS A 5 -0.29 -24.61 30.67
N LYS A 6 -0.26 -25.04 29.38
CA LYS A 6 -1.14 -24.74 28.23
C LYS A 6 -0.58 -23.74 27.20
N GLU A 7 -0.23 -24.25 26.02
CA GLU A 7 -0.98 -24.09 24.75
C GLU A 7 -0.48 -22.82 24.05
N GLU A 8 0.30 -22.87 22.97
CA GLU A 8 -0.16 -23.29 21.64
C GLU A 8 0.98 -23.90 20.81
N LYS A 9 0.84 -25.19 20.56
CA LYS A 9 1.36 -25.87 19.38
C LYS A 9 0.59 -25.33 18.16
N GLN A 10 0.90 -24.11 17.73
CA GLN A 10 0.26 -23.53 16.54
C GLN A 10 0.87 -24.20 15.31
N ALA A 11 0.04 -25.04 14.68
CA ALA A 11 0.32 -25.84 13.51
C ALA A 11 1.19 -25.07 12.51
N ILE A 12 2.29 -25.71 12.10
CA ILE A 12 2.93 -25.41 10.82
C ILE A 12 1.89 -25.80 9.78
N ILE A 13 0.99 -24.86 9.46
CA ILE A 13 0.01 -25.04 8.39
C ILE A 13 0.86 -25.15 7.12
N PRO A 14 0.79 -26.27 6.38
CA PRO A 14 1.59 -26.44 5.18
C PRO A 14 1.36 -25.22 4.27
N GLU A 15 2.45 -24.64 3.79
CA GLU A 15 2.45 -23.53 2.84
C GLU A 15 1.74 -24.01 1.56
N ASN A 16 0.42 -23.87 1.50
CA ASN A 16 -0.32 -24.12 0.28
C ASN A 16 0.01 -22.96 -0.67
N LYS A 17 0.91 -23.21 -1.62
CA LYS A 17 1.36 -22.26 -2.65
C LYS A 17 0.24 -21.81 -3.62
N GLN A 18 -0.99 -22.29 -3.45
CA GLN A 18 -2.09 -22.00 -4.36
C GLN A 18 -2.93 -20.84 -3.85
N PHE A 19 -3.02 -19.78 -4.67
CA PHE A 19 -3.96 -18.68 -4.46
C PHE A 19 -5.37 -19.25 -4.31
N THR A 20 -5.94 -19.11 -3.10
CA THR A 20 -7.29 -19.58 -2.84
C THR A 20 -8.29 -18.47 -3.17
N ALA A 21 -9.52 -18.81 -3.57
CA ALA A 21 -10.58 -17.82 -3.81
C ALA A 21 -10.79 -16.87 -2.60
N ARG A 22 -10.55 -17.36 -1.38
CA ARG A 22 -10.57 -16.55 -0.15
C ARG A 22 -9.52 -15.44 -0.15
N ASP A 23 -8.32 -15.68 -0.68
CA ASP A 23 -7.24 -14.69 -0.74
C ASP A 23 -7.59 -13.60 -1.74
N ALA A 24 -8.16 -13.98 -2.90
CA ALA A 24 -8.65 -13.02 -3.89
C ALA A 24 -9.76 -12.11 -3.32
N ILE A 25 -10.69 -12.66 -2.53
CA ILE A 25 -11.73 -11.89 -1.84
C ILE A 25 -11.10 -10.91 -0.83
N GLN A 26 -10.08 -11.34 -0.08
CA GLN A 26 -9.40 -10.46 0.86
C GLN A 26 -8.65 -9.32 0.16
N ILE A 27 -7.92 -9.62 -0.92
CA ILE A 27 -7.23 -8.62 -1.74
C ILE A 27 -8.24 -7.59 -2.26
N GLY A 28 -9.35 -8.04 -2.85
CA GLY A 28 -10.38 -7.15 -3.38
C GLY A 28 -11.02 -6.27 -2.31
N LEU A 29 -11.39 -6.87 -1.17
CA LEU A 29 -11.98 -6.13 -0.04
C LEU A 29 -11.03 -5.06 0.50
N HIS A 30 -9.74 -5.40 0.64
CA HIS A 30 -8.75 -4.48 1.16
C HIS A 30 -8.42 -3.36 0.18
N ALA A 31 -8.28 -3.69 -1.10
CA ALA A 31 -8.10 -2.70 -2.15
C ALA A 31 -9.29 -1.73 -2.23
N ALA A 32 -10.52 -2.24 -2.14
CA ALA A 32 -11.72 -1.39 -2.11
C ALA A 32 -11.73 -0.46 -0.89
N LEU A 33 -11.39 -0.97 0.30
CA LEU A 33 -11.36 -0.18 1.53
C LEU A 33 -10.29 0.93 1.46
N LEU A 34 -9.08 0.59 1.01
CA LEU A 34 -7.99 1.54 0.85
C LEU A 34 -8.29 2.57 -0.23
N PHE A 35 -8.97 2.18 -1.31
CA PHE A 35 -9.45 3.10 -2.35
C PHE A 35 -10.46 4.10 -1.78
N PHE A 36 -11.50 3.63 -1.08
CA PHE A 36 -12.51 4.50 -0.47
C PHE A 36 -11.90 5.48 0.55
N LEU A 37 -11.02 5.00 1.42
CA LEU A 37 -10.34 5.84 2.42
C LEU A 37 -9.44 6.88 1.75
N SER A 38 -8.65 6.45 0.77
CA SER A 38 -7.77 7.36 0.04
C SER A 38 -8.56 8.40 -0.76
N GLY A 39 -9.73 8.05 -1.32
CA GLY A 39 -10.61 8.99 -2.01
C GLY A 39 -11.26 10.02 -1.08
N LEU A 40 -11.73 9.59 0.10
CA LEU A 40 -12.31 10.49 1.11
C LEU A 40 -11.28 11.50 1.62
N VAL A 41 -10.09 11.02 1.98
CA VAL A 41 -9.02 11.91 2.47
C VAL A 41 -8.43 12.73 1.33
N GLY A 42 -8.31 12.16 0.12
CA GLY A 42 -7.84 12.86 -1.08
C GLY A 42 -8.72 14.06 -1.44
N SER A 43 -10.01 14.02 -1.10
CA SER A 43 -10.93 15.16 -1.29
C SER A 43 -10.55 16.39 -0.47
N ILE A 44 -9.79 16.23 0.63
CA ILE A 44 -9.24 17.34 1.43
C ILE A 44 -8.13 18.08 0.66
N GLY A 45 -7.48 17.40 -0.30
CA GLY A 45 -6.45 17.97 -1.18
C GLY A 45 -6.97 19.00 -2.18
N PHE A 46 -8.28 19.31 -2.20
CA PHE A 46 -8.84 20.38 -3.03
C PHE A 46 -8.31 21.77 -2.65
N VAL A 47 -7.81 21.93 -1.42
CA VAL A 47 -7.06 23.12 -1.00
C VAL A 47 -5.59 22.96 -1.42
N PRO A 48 -5.06 23.76 -2.37
CA PRO A 48 -3.72 23.55 -2.94
C PRO A 48 -2.59 23.54 -1.89
N VAL A 49 -2.74 24.31 -0.81
CA VAL A 49 -1.77 24.38 0.30
C VAL A 49 -1.73 23.07 1.10
N LEU A 50 -2.83 22.33 1.18
CA LEU A 50 -2.91 21.05 1.89
C LEU A 50 -2.56 19.87 0.99
N TYR A 51 -2.40 20.10 -0.32
CA TYR A 51 -2.07 19.04 -1.28
C TYR A 51 -0.81 18.27 -0.86
N PRO A 52 0.32 18.87 -0.44
CA PRO A 52 1.49 18.11 0.01
C PRO A 52 1.30 17.39 1.36
N ALA A 53 0.35 17.85 2.19
CA ALA A 53 0.04 17.24 3.48
C ALA A 53 -0.92 16.03 3.36
N ALA A 54 -1.71 15.98 2.28
CA ALA A 54 -2.66 14.91 1.99
C ALA A 54 -2.08 13.48 2.11
N PRO A 55 -0.91 13.13 1.54
CA PRO A 55 -0.36 11.76 1.60
C PRO A 55 0.02 11.34 3.01
N PHE A 56 0.38 12.30 3.89
CA PHE A 56 0.66 12.00 5.30
C PHE A 56 -0.62 11.63 6.05
N VAL A 57 -1.71 12.37 5.81
CA VAL A 57 -3.02 12.07 6.41
C VAL A 57 -3.54 10.73 5.87
N ILE A 58 -3.43 10.50 4.56
CA ILE A 58 -3.82 9.23 3.91
C ILE A 58 -3.01 8.08 4.52
N ALA A 59 -1.69 8.24 4.68
CA ALA A 59 -0.86 7.22 5.30
C ALA A 59 -1.42 6.89 6.69
N ILE A 60 -1.53 7.86 7.59
CA ILE A 60 -2.00 7.64 8.98
C ILE A 60 -3.34 6.88 9.01
N VAL A 61 -4.30 7.25 8.15
CA VAL A 61 -5.62 6.61 8.09
C VAL A 61 -5.55 5.20 7.47
N CYS A 62 -4.74 5.00 6.44
CA CYS A 62 -4.57 3.70 5.77
C CYS A 62 -3.68 2.72 6.55
N GLY A 63 -2.88 3.19 7.51
CA GLY A 63 -2.00 2.37 8.34
C GLY A 63 -2.72 1.25 9.09
N PRO A 64 -3.71 1.56 9.94
CA PRO A 64 -4.50 0.55 10.66
C PRO A 64 -5.11 -0.49 9.72
N VAL A 65 -5.62 -0.04 8.57
CA VAL A 65 -6.19 -0.91 7.55
C VAL A 65 -5.12 -1.85 7.00
N PHE A 66 -3.95 -1.36 6.64
CA PHE A 66 -2.84 -2.19 6.18
C PHE A 66 -2.37 -3.21 7.23
N PHE A 67 -2.33 -2.85 8.52
CA PHE A 67 -2.00 -3.81 9.57
C PHE A 67 -3.09 -4.88 9.78
N LEU A 68 -4.37 -4.53 9.61
CA LEU A 68 -5.46 -5.52 9.56
C LEU A 68 -5.36 -6.45 8.35
N PHE A 69 -4.86 -5.94 7.22
CA PHE A 69 -4.57 -6.78 6.04
C PHE A 69 -3.51 -7.81 6.37
N LEU A 70 -2.38 -7.38 6.93
CA LEU A 70 -1.24 -8.23 7.24
C LEU A 70 -1.60 -9.40 8.17
N ASN A 71 -2.53 -9.19 9.11
CA ASN A 71 -3.04 -10.27 9.97
C ASN A 71 -3.87 -11.32 9.22
N LYS A 72 -4.40 -10.99 8.05
CA LYS A 72 -5.15 -11.90 7.18
C LYS A 72 -4.32 -12.44 6.02
N VAL A 73 -3.23 -11.76 5.64
CA VAL A 73 -2.31 -12.20 4.59
C VAL A 73 -1.58 -13.47 5.03
N ARG A 74 -1.68 -14.51 4.22
CA ARG A 74 -1.12 -15.85 4.47
C ARG A 74 0.07 -16.22 3.56
N HIS A 75 0.28 -15.48 2.46
CA HIS A 75 1.20 -15.85 1.37
C HIS A 75 1.81 -14.62 0.65
N PHE A 76 2.96 -14.83 -0.01
CA PHE A 76 3.64 -13.85 -0.85
C PHE A 76 2.84 -13.54 -2.12
N GLY A 77 2.76 -12.26 -2.49
CA GLY A 77 2.03 -11.75 -3.66
C GLY A 77 0.81 -10.90 -3.31
N MET A 78 0.25 -11.03 -2.11
CA MET A 78 -0.99 -10.34 -1.75
C MET A 78 -0.80 -8.83 -1.59
N ILE A 79 0.33 -8.40 -1.01
CA ILE A 79 0.64 -6.97 -0.83
C ILE A 79 0.91 -6.32 -2.17
N THR A 80 1.65 -7.02 -3.05
CA THR A 80 1.90 -6.55 -4.42
C THR A 80 0.59 -6.41 -5.21
N ALA A 81 -0.32 -7.38 -5.10
CA ALA A 81 -1.62 -7.32 -5.78
C ALA A 81 -2.48 -6.15 -5.31
N VAL A 82 -2.60 -5.94 -3.99
CA VAL A 82 -3.31 -4.78 -3.42
C VAL A 82 -2.65 -3.46 -3.83
N GLY A 83 -1.33 -3.37 -3.75
CA GLY A 83 -0.58 -2.17 -4.17
C GLY A 83 -0.73 -1.86 -5.65
N THR A 84 -0.72 -2.88 -6.50
CA THR A 84 -0.91 -2.74 -7.96
C THR A 84 -2.33 -2.30 -8.28
N LEU A 85 -3.34 -2.88 -7.62
CA LEU A 85 -4.73 -2.42 -7.75
C LEU A 85 -4.88 -0.96 -7.32
N GLN A 86 -4.29 -0.60 -6.17
CA GLN A 86 -4.27 0.79 -5.68
C GLN A 86 -3.62 1.74 -6.71
N GLY A 87 -2.46 1.37 -7.26
CA GLY A 87 -1.75 2.15 -8.29
C GLY A 87 -2.54 2.28 -9.60
N ALA A 88 -3.25 1.22 -10.00
CA ALA A 88 -4.15 1.26 -11.16
C ALA A 88 -5.30 2.25 -10.93
N PHE A 89 -5.89 2.27 -9.73
CA PHE A 89 -6.88 3.29 -9.37
C PHE A 89 -6.30 4.69 -9.42
N LEU A 90 -5.11 4.93 -8.87
CA LEU A 90 -4.44 6.24 -8.96
C LEU A 90 -4.20 6.67 -10.42
N ALA A 91 -3.78 5.73 -11.28
CA ALA A 91 -3.60 6.00 -12.71
C ALA A 91 -4.92 6.40 -13.39
N ILE A 92 -6.03 5.72 -13.09
CA ILE A 92 -7.38 6.07 -13.60
C ILE A 92 -7.83 7.44 -13.09
N THR A 93 -7.42 7.83 -11.88
CA THR A 93 -7.79 9.11 -11.26
C THR A 93 -7.06 10.31 -11.90
N GLY A 94 -6.13 10.08 -12.81
CA GLY A 94 -5.45 11.13 -13.59
C GLY A 94 -3.97 11.36 -13.22
N HIS A 95 -3.40 10.59 -12.29
CA HIS A 95 -1.98 10.71 -11.89
C HIS A 95 -1.00 10.01 -12.86
N GLY A 96 -1.49 9.50 -13.99
CA GLY A 96 -0.69 8.94 -15.08
C GLY A 96 -0.14 7.53 -14.84
N ILE A 97 0.43 6.94 -15.91
CA ILE A 97 0.98 5.58 -15.92
C ILE A 97 2.17 5.42 -14.96
N TYR A 98 2.85 6.51 -14.62
CA TYR A 98 3.98 6.54 -13.69
C TYR A 98 3.59 6.05 -12.28
N SER A 99 2.37 6.38 -11.83
CA SER A 99 1.85 5.94 -10.53
C SER A 99 1.64 4.42 -10.50
N LEU A 100 1.23 3.82 -11.62
CA LEU A 100 1.05 2.37 -11.73
C LEU A 100 2.39 1.63 -11.69
N LEU A 101 3.38 2.09 -12.46
CA LEU A 101 4.74 1.53 -12.48
C LEU A 101 5.40 1.61 -11.09
N ALA A 102 5.33 2.78 -10.45
CA ALA A 102 5.90 2.98 -9.14
C ALA A 102 5.17 2.16 -8.07
N ALA A 103 3.84 2.05 -8.12
CA ALA A 103 3.05 1.20 -7.23
C ALA A 103 3.41 -0.28 -7.36
N PHE A 104 3.65 -0.77 -8.58
CA PHE A 104 4.06 -2.14 -8.81
C PHE A 104 5.43 -2.43 -8.19
N ILE A 105 6.42 -1.55 -8.43
CA ILE A 105 7.78 -1.71 -7.90
C ILE A 105 7.80 -1.60 -6.37
N LEU A 106 7.15 -0.58 -5.81
CA LEU A 106 7.09 -0.38 -4.36
C LEU A 106 6.26 -1.46 -3.67
N GLY A 107 5.17 -1.91 -4.30
CA GLY A 107 4.37 -3.03 -3.83
C GLY A 107 5.17 -4.32 -3.76
N LEU A 108 5.99 -4.60 -4.79
CA LEU A 108 6.89 -5.75 -4.81
C LEU A 108 7.94 -5.68 -3.70
N ILE A 109 8.55 -4.50 -3.50
CA ILE A 109 9.51 -4.28 -2.41
C ILE A 109 8.83 -4.50 -1.05
N ALA A 110 7.65 -3.92 -0.83
CA ALA A 110 6.89 -4.08 0.41
C ALA A 110 6.57 -5.55 0.72
N ASP A 111 6.24 -6.33 -0.32
CA ASP A 111 5.93 -7.76 -0.19
C ASP A 111 7.17 -8.59 0.14
N ILE A 112 8.32 -8.28 -0.48
CA ILE A 112 9.60 -8.92 -0.15
C ILE A 112 10.00 -8.63 1.30
N LEU A 113 9.88 -7.37 1.76
CA LEU A 113 10.20 -7.01 3.15
C LEU A 113 9.27 -7.71 4.15
N CYS A 114 7.98 -7.80 3.85
CA CYS A 114 7.03 -8.52 4.70
C CYS A 114 7.31 -10.03 4.73
N ARG A 115 7.71 -10.60 3.59
CA ARG A 115 8.14 -12.00 3.48
C ARG A 115 9.38 -12.29 4.32
N MET A 116 10.38 -11.39 4.31
CA MET A 116 11.59 -11.53 5.15
C MET A 116 11.26 -11.56 6.66
N GLY A 117 10.17 -10.91 7.07
CA GLY A 117 9.66 -10.92 8.44
C GLY A 117 8.67 -12.05 8.75
N ASN A 118 8.46 -13.02 7.85
CA ASN A 118 7.43 -14.06 7.94
C ASN A 118 6.02 -13.52 8.24
N TYR A 119 5.72 -12.29 7.80
CA TYR A 119 4.45 -11.59 8.07
C TYR A 119 4.08 -11.43 9.57
N ARG A 120 4.99 -11.78 10.50
CA ARG A 120 4.74 -11.83 11.96
C ARG A 120 5.57 -10.81 12.75
N SER A 121 6.69 -10.34 12.18
CA SER A 121 7.55 -9.36 12.82
C SER A 121 7.04 -7.92 12.60
N PHE A 122 6.61 -7.26 13.68
CA PHE A 122 6.16 -5.85 13.65
C PHE A 122 7.15 -4.90 12.95
N LYS A 123 8.46 -5.08 13.16
CA LYS A 123 9.50 -4.27 12.50
C LYS A 123 9.45 -4.37 10.96
N HIS A 124 9.33 -5.58 10.43
CA HIS A 124 9.30 -5.84 8.99
C HIS A 124 7.96 -5.40 8.37
N SER A 125 6.86 -5.60 9.09
CA SER A 125 5.54 -5.07 8.71
C SER A 125 5.52 -3.55 8.66
N LEU A 126 6.21 -2.87 9.59
CA LEU A 126 6.34 -1.41 9.59
C LEU A 126 7.14 -0.92 8.39
N PHE A 127 8.25 -1.59 8.05
CA PHE A 127 9.01 -1.24 6.84
C PHE A 127 8.20 -1.52 5.56
N GLY A 128 7.50 -2.65 5.48
CA GLY A 128 6.61 -2.95 4.36
C GLY A 128 5.52 -1.89 4.20
N TYR A 129 4.93 -1.45 5.31
CA TYR A 129 3.97 -0.35 5.31
C TYR A 129 4.61 0.98 4.91
N ALA A 130 5.85 1.27 5.32
CA ALA A 130 6.55 2.49 4.91
C ALA A 130 6.70 2.57 3.39
N PHE A 131 7.15 1.48 2.74
CA PHE A 131 7.21 1.42 1.26
C PHE A 131 5.83 1.46 0.61
N TYR A 132 4.83 0.82 1.23
CA TYR A 132 3.45 0.90 0.76
C TYR A 132 2.89 2.33 0.82
N ALA A 133 3.17 3.08 1.89
CA ALA A 133 2.74 4.47 2.03
C ALA A 133 3.39 5.40 0.98
N VAL A 134 4.61 5.09 0.54
CA VAL A 134 5.30 5.82 -0.55
C VAL A 134 4.53 5.71 -1.87
N ILE A 135 3.69 4.69 -2.08
CA ILE A 135 2.83 4.60 -3.28
C ILE A 135 1.95 5.85 -3.39
N MET A 136 1.46 6.43 -2.29
CA MET A 136 0.68 7.66 -2.32
C MET A 136 1.53 8.89 -2.67
N ALA A 137 2.83 8.87 -2.33
CA ALA A 137 3.76 9.93 -2.71
C ALA A 137 4.15 9.85 -4.20
N THR A 138 3.87 8.73 -4.90
CA THR A 138 4.15 8.63 -6.34
C THR A 138 3.26 9.56 -7.18
N SER A 139 2.11 9.98 -6.65
CA SER A 139 1.26 11.03 -7.24
C SER A 139 1.98 12.37 -7.47
N TYR A 140 3.08 12.65 -6.75
CA TYR A 140 3.89 13.86 -6.92
C TYR A 140 4.98 13.73 -7.98
N PHE A 141 5.29 12.50 -8.44
CA PHE A 141 6.33 12.30 -9.45
C PHE A 141 6.07 13.08 -10.74
N PRO A 142 4.85 13.06 -11.33
CA PRO A 142 4.56 13.85 -12.52
C PRO A 142 4.81 15.34 -12.33
N MET A 143 4.56 15.88 -11.14
CA MET A 143 4.81 17.29 -10.82
C MET A 143 6.30 17.63 -10.82
N ILE A 144 7.16 16.72 -10.35
CA ILE A 144 8.61 16.91 -10.33
C ILE A 144 9.21 16.78 -11.73
N PHE A 145 8.83 15.74 -12.48
CA PHE A 145 9.37 15.50 -13.82
C PHE A 145 8.78 16.42 -14.89
N SER A 146 7.56 16.92 -14.70
CA SER A 146 6.93 17.88 -15.62
C SER A 146 7.15 19.34 -15.19
N ALA A 147 7.93 19.60 -14.13
CA ALA A 147 8.28 20.97 -13.75
C ALA A 147 9.01 21.68 -14.91
N ASP A 148 9.96 21.00 -15.54
CA ASP A 148 10.74 21.55 -16.66
C ASP A 148 9.86 21.86 -17.89
N THR A 149 8.89 21.01 -18.20
CA THR A 149 7.92 21.26 -19.28
C THR A 149 6.93 22.37 -18.91
N PHE A 150 6.60 22.53 -17.63
CA PHE A 150 5.78 23.64 -17.14
C PHE A 150 6.51 24.99 -17.30
N TYR A 151 7.77 25.08 -16.88
CA TYR A 151 8.60 26.28 -17.06
C TYR A 151 8.87 26.57 -18.55
N ALA A 152 9.06 25.54 -19.38
CA ALA A 152 9.22 25.71 -20.82
C ALA A 152 7.95 26.21 -21.53
N ASN A 153 6.76 25.82 -21.05
CA ASN A 153 5.49 26.33 -21.54
C ASN A 153 5.22 27.77 -21.09
N ILE A 154 5.61 28.14 -19.85
CA ILE A 154 5.53 29.54 -19.39
C ILE A 154 6.50 30.43 -20.16
N ALA A 155 7.70 29.95 -20.51
CA ALA A 155 8.67 30.72 -21.29
C ALA A 155 8.28 30.89 -22.78
N ASN A 156 7.37 30.06 -23.29
CA ASN A 156 6.84 30.15 -24.67
C ASN A 156 5.42 30.77 -24.74
N SER A 157 4.90 31.31 -23.63
CA SER A 157 3.62 32.04 -23.56
C SER A 157 3.85 33.52 -23.29
#